data_AF-A0A5A5TGL3-F1
#
_entry.id   AF-A0A5A5TGL3-F1
#
_cell.length_a   1.000
_cell.length_b   1.000
_cell.length_c   1.000
_cell.angle_alpha   90.00
_cell.angle_beta   90.00
_cell.angle_gamma   90.00
#
_symmetry.space_group_name_H-M   'P 1'
#
loop_
_entity.id
_entity.type
_entity.pdbx_description
1 polymer ?
#
loop_
_entity_poly.entity_id
_entity_poly.type
_entity_poly.pdbx_seq_one_letter_code
_entity_poly.pdbx_strand_id
1 'polypeptide(L)'
;MENKEQKEAQTLLQAWETSGILRNKVEQLMDWVEHVESVYVYIGQTVFARSDAGGTTLNNKSDGIFRKLLEYPLDQWTQAEKIFVIGFHCLFLTGRSIRFEEFNGRQLSLLELRRWLIQKYHIYSQITEQEITEDLLKMPLLMLAENVGQRAENVDTSGWMRFRRINGLTFVKKEYLFPPDKIAHAVTALPDTLVLLSNELGTTLENEPLQSVETLTRDAFHHFRATGSSDYIHRIIEAIVFSAVREADADYGMSSSFRIPHRLQGSSEQRISGALSLSKQEFYCCVLPHPHLVDQLPMEHVHRILYSSALRMEFNRWHFIVGNYSREEIPLNRHYYFPPRMPDIAEWSDLRHGGHSGARVRYSIRVPGAPLWKTPFMAFEHPYRGCYDIRLVRIEGPAFDRRELQIAACHANIMDAFWKTLQQCIEGYGITTPVITAYTKEWYETLQWKEAIQTQMVRNYFAETEGVQK
;
A
#
# COMPACT_ATOMS: atom_id res chain seq x y z
N MET A 1 -10.90 2.40 -36.92
CA MET A 1 -11.27 2.11 -35.52
C MET A 1 -10.84 3.25 -34.61
N GLU A 2 -9.58 3.65 -34.56
CA GLU A 2 -9.10 4.81 -33.77
C GLU A 2 -9.92 6.09 -34.02
N ASN A 3 -10.23 6.43 -35.28
CA ASN A 3 -11.07 7.60 -35.60
C ASN A 3 -12.46 7.58 -34.95
N LYS A 4 -13.03 6.39 -34.69
CA LYS A 4 -14.33 6.28 -34.00
C LYS A 4 -14.17 6.66 -32.53
N GLU A 5 -13.14 6.12 -31.87
CA GLU A 5 -12.83 6.42 -30.48
C GLU A 5 -12.49 7.89 -30.27
N GLN A 6 -11.74 8.49 -31.20
CA GLN A 6 -11.42 9.91 -31.15
C GLN A 6 -12.66 10.81 -31.30
N LYS A 7 -13.62 10.42 -32.15
CA LYS A 7 -14.91 11.13 -32.25
C LYS A 7 -15.70 11.05 -30.95
N GLU A 8 -15.76 9.87 -30.33
CA GLU A 8 -16.42 9.68 -29.04
C GLU A 8 -15.80 10.54 -27.94
N ALA A 9 -14.46 10.55 -27.84
CA ALA A 9 -13.73 11.41 -26.91
C ALA A 9 -14.00 12.90 -27.15
N GLN A 10 -14.03 13.32 -28.42
CA GLN A 10 -14.35 14.72 -28.77
C GLN A 10 -15.78 15.10 -28.36
N THR A 11 -16.77 14.25 -28.60
CA THR A 11 -18.16 14.48 -28.18
C THR A 11 -18.27 14.59 -26.66
N LEU A 12 -17.55 13.73 -25.93
CA LEU A 12 -17.53 13.75 -24.46
C LEU A 12 -16.91 15.05 -23.92
N LEU A 13 -15.76 15.46 -24.45
CA LEU A 13 -15.11 16.71 -24.04
C LEU A 13 -15.98 17.93 -24.35
N GLN A 14 -16.65 17.96 -25.52
CA GLN A 14 -17.60 19.03 -25.87
C GLN A 14 -18.79 19.06 -24.93
N ALA A 15 -19.29 17.90 -24.50
CA ALA A 15 -20.36 17.85 -23.49
C ALA A 15 -19.88 18.44 -22.15
N TRP A 16 -18.67 18.09 -21.71
CA TRP A 16 -18.08 18.69 -20.50
C TRP A 16 -17.87 20.20 -20.59
N GLU A 17 -17.43 20.69 -21.76
CA GLU A 17 -17.27 22.13 -22.01
C GLU A 17 -18.62 22.84 -21.99
N THR A 18 -19.61 22.31 -22.71
CA THR A 18 -20.97 22.87 -22.80
C THR A 18 -21.67 22.89 -21.44
N SER A 19 -21.45 21.86 -20.63
CA SER A 19 -21.98 21.78 -19.25
C SER A 19 -21.16 22.58 -18.23
N GLY A 20 -20.08 23.26 -18.63
CA GLY A 20 -19.25 24.08 -17.73
C GLY A 20 -18.42 23.29 -16.72
N ILE A 21 -18.23 21.97 -16.92
CA ILE A 21 -17.51 21.09 -15.98
C ILE A 21 -16.11 20.69 -16.47
N LEU A 22 -15.72 21.05 -17.69
CA LEU A 22 -14.43 20.68 -18.28
C LEU A 22 -13.25 21.09 -17.40
N ARG A 23 -13.27 22.33 -16.89
CA ARG A 23 -12.22 22.85 -16.00
C ARG A 23 -12.08 21.97 -14.75
N ASN A 24 -13.18 21.69 -14.08
CA ASN A 24 -13.19 20.84 -12.88
C ASN A 24 -12.66 19.44 -13.17
N LYS A 25 -12.93 18.88 -14.37
CA LYS A 25 -12.39 17.59 -14.80
C LYS A 25 -10.87 17.63 -15.01
N VAL A 26 -10.32 18.73 -15.49
CA VAL A 26 -8.87 18.93 -15.61
C VAL A 26 -8.23 19.13 -14.25
N GLU A 27 -8.81 19.96 -13.37
CA GLU A 27 -8.32 20.19 -12.00
C GLU A 27 -8.33 18.88 -11.18
N GLN A 28 -9.38 18.07 -11.34
CA GLN A 28 -9.48 16.75 -10.74
C GLN A 28 -8.38 15.80 -11.25
N LEU A 29 -8.08 15.82 -12.56
CA LEU A 29 -7.00 15.01 -13.12
C LEU A 29 -5.62 15.48 -12.65
N MET A 30 -5.42 16.80 -12.55
CA MET A 30 -4.19 17.39 -12.01
C MET A 30 -3.95 16.92 -10.58
N ASP A 31 -4.98 17.00 -9.73
CA ASP A 31 -4.95 16.47 -8.37
C ASP A 31 -4.58 14.98 -8.39
N TRP A 32 -5.25 14.15 -9.19
CA TRP A 32 -4.94 12.73 -9.22
C TRP A 32 -3.49 12.42 -9.61
N VAL A 33 -2.94 13.12 -10.60
CA VAL A 33 -1.56 12.93 -11.08
C VAL A 33 -0.54 13.42 -10.06
N GLU A 34 -0.79 14.54 -9.38
CA GLU A 34 0.12 15.10 -8.38
C GLU A 34 0.32 14.15 -7.19
N HIS A 35 -0.70 13.34 -6.86
CA HIS A 35 -0.72 12.48 -5.68
C HIS A 35 -0.37 10.99 -5.98
N VAL A 36 0.25 10.71 -7.13
CA VAL A 36 0.85 9.40 -7.48
C VAL A 36 2.36 9.52 -7.60
N GLU A 37 3.10 8.47 -7.23
CA GLU A 37 4.57 8.43 -7.33
C GLU A 37 5.09 8.74 -8.74
N SER A 38 4.51 8.15 -9.78
CA SER A 38 4.93 8.39 -11.15
C SER A 38 3.82 8.23 -12.18
N VAL A 39 3.86 9.07 -13.19
CA VAL A 39 3.12 8.95 -14.44
C VAL A 39 4.12 9.14 -15.57
N TYR A 40 4.15 8.22 -16.52
CA TYR A 40 5.06 8.32 -17.66
C TYR A 40 4.45 7.64 -18.87
N VAL A 41 3.65 8.36 -19.66
CA VAL A 41 2.99 7.79 -20.84
C VAL A 41 3.34 8.56 -22.10
N TYR A 42 3.30 7.85 -23.22
CA TYR A 42 3.47 8.43 -24.54
C TYR A 42 2.11 8.50 -25.24
N ILE A 43 1.79 9.62 -25.87
CA ILE A 43 0.60 9.74 -26.72
C ILE A 43 1.03 10.38 -28.04
N GLY A 44 1.17 9.54 -29.06
CA GLY A 44 1.82 9.94 -30.30
C GLY A 44 3.27 10.31 -30.04
N GLN A 45 3.64 11.56 -30.32
CA GLN A 45 4.99 12.10 -30.12
C GLN A 45 5.14 12.88 -28.79
N THR A 46 4.05 13.05 -28.03
CA THR A 46 4.06 13.84 -26.79
C THR A 46 4.25 12.92 -25.59
N VAL A 47 5.11 13.36 -24.66
CA VAL A 47 5.37 12.68 -23.39
C VAL A 47 4.61 13.39 -22.26
N PHE A 48 3.77 12.63 -21.56
CA PHE A 48 3.07 13.08 -20.36
C PHE A 48 3.75 12.43 -19.16
N ALA A 49 4.56 13.22 -18.45
CA ALA A 49 5.43 12.73 -17.38
C ALA A 49 5.27 13.56 -16.10
N ARG A 50 5.18 12.85 -14.96
CA ARG A 50 5.34 13.35 -13.59
C ARG A 50 6.14 12.30 -12.83
N SER A 51 7.24 12.70 -12.20
CA SER A 51 8.06 11.80 -11.41
C SER A 51 8.76 12.57 -10.30
N ASP A 52 8.83 11.99 -9.11
CA ASP A 52 9.63 12.53 -8.00
C ASP A 52 11.15 12.44 -8.27
N ALA A 53 11.58 11.66 -9.27
CA ALA A 53 12.98 11.38 -9.58
C ALA A 53 13.43 11.84 -10.98
N GLY A 54 12.58 12.56 -11.74
CA GLY A 54 12.86 12.87 -13.14
C GLY A 54 12.14 14.12 -13.68
N GLY A 55 12.22 14.31 -15.00
CA GLY A 55 11.58 15.43 -15.69
C GLY A 55 10.05 15.35 -15.63
N THR A 56 9.40 16.50 -15.42
CA THR A 56 7.95 16.59 -15.30
C THR A 56 7.38 17.56 -16.35
N THR A 57 6.58 17.04 -17.27
CA THR A 57 5.79 17.82 -18.25
C THR A 57 4.37 18.11 -17.73
N LEU A 58 3.87 17.26 -16.84
CA LEU A 58 2.59 17.38 -16.15
C LEU A 58 2.73 18.26 -14.91
N ASN A 59 2.86 19.57 -15.10
CA ASN A 59 2.92 20.54 -14.02
C ASN A 59 2.03 21.77 -14.33
N ASN A 60 1.84 22.62 -13.33
CA ASN A 60 1.07 23.87 -13.44
C ASN A 60 1.98 25.12 -13.56
N LYS A 61 3.20 24.98 -14.08
CA LYS A 61 4.13 26.09 -14.36
C LYS A 61 3.94 26.59 -15.79
N SER A 62 4.65 27.66 -16.17
CA SER A 62 4.47 28.39 -17.44
C SER A 62 4.55 27.54 -18.71
N ASP A 63 5.29 26.43 -18.68
CA ASP A 63 5.48 25.48 -19.78
C ASP A 63 4.76 24.14 -19.56
N GLY A 64 3.97 24.04 -18.48
CA GLY A 64 3.32 22.81 -18.06
C GLY A 64 2.03 22.49 -18.82
N ILE A 65 1.82 21.20 -19.11
CA ILE A 65 0.63 20.72 -19.83
C ILE A 65 -0.66 21.07 -19.05
N PHE A 66 -0.68 20.92 -17.73
CA PHE A 66 -1.90 21.22 -16.96
C PHE A 66 -2.26 22.69 -17.00
N ARG A 67 -1.27 23.59 -16.92
CA ARG A 67 -1.52 25.02 -17.06
C ARG A 67 -2.18 25.32 -18.41
N LYS A 68 -1.64 24.77 -19.49
CA LYS A 68 -2.21 24.92 -20.83
C LYS A 68 -3.66 24.41 -20.90
N LEU A 69 -3.95 23.23 -20.35
CA LEU A 69 -5.30 22.67 -20.31
C LEU A 69 -6.30 23.54 -19.51
N LEU A 70 -5.83 24.31 -18.53
CA LEU A 70 -6.66 25.18 -17.71
C LEU A 70 -6.87 26.59 -18.31
N GLU A 71 -5.93 27.07 -19.11
CA GLU A 71 -5.94 28.43 -19.68
C GLU A 71 -6.55 28.49 -21.09
N TYR A 72 -6.43 27.42 -21.89
CA TYR A 72 -6.88 27.42 -23.29
C TYR A 72 -8.19 26.65 -23.52
N PRO A 73 -9.05 27.14 -24.43
CA PRO A 73 -10.29 26.46 -24.82
C PRO A 73 -10.05 25.11 -25.53
N LEU A 74 -11.05 24.23 -25.54
CA LEU A 74 -10.93 22.85 -26.03
C LEU A 74 -10.52 22.74 -27.51
N ASP A 75 -10.90 23.70 -28.34
CA ASP A 75 -10.55 23.77 -29.76
C ASP A 75 -9.05 23.96 -30.00
N GLN A 76 -8.33 24.54 -29.03
CA GLN A 76 -6.88 24.71 -29.06
C GLN A 76 -6.10 23.53 -28.48
N TRP A 77 -6.79 22.53 -27.93
CA TRP A 77 -6.14 21.33 -27.43
C TRP A 77 -5.71 20.43 -28.58
N THR A 78 -4.47 19.93 -28.49
CA THR A 78 -3.96 18.90 -29.38
C THR A 78 -4.71 17.59 -29.20
N GLN A 79 -4.65 16.72 -30.21
CA GLN A 79 -5.26 15.39 -30.10
C GLN A 79 -4.66 14.58 -28.94
N ALA A 80 -3.37 14.72 -28.67
CA ALA A 80 -2.70 14.02 -27.58
C ALA A 80 -3.23 14.46 -26.21
N GLU A 81 -3.47 15.76 -26.02
CA GLU A 81 -4.06 16.33 -24.80
C GLU A 81 -5.50 15.84 -24.57
N LYS A 82 -6.31 15.77 -25.63
CA LYS A 82 -7.68 15.22 -25.56
C LYS A 82 -7.68 13.74 -25.16
N ILE A 83 -6.78 12.95 -25.74
CA ILE A 83 -6.59 11.53 -25.39
C ILE A 83 -6.10 11.40 -23.94
N PHE A 84 -5.16 12.23 -23.50
CA PHE A 84 -4.66 12.22 -22.13
C PHE A 84 -5.79 12.43 -21.12
N VAL A 85 -6.58 13.48 -21.31
CA VAL A 85 -7.68 13.82 -20.39
C VAL A 85 -8.70 12.68 -20.33
N ILE A 86 -9.23 12.23 -21.46
CA ILE A 86 -10.24 11.15 -21.47
C ILE A 86 -9.65 9.83 -20.97
N GLY A 87 -8.45 9.48 -21.44
CA GLY A 87 -7.81 8.23 -21.11
C GLY A 87 -7.54 8.09 -19.61
N PHE A 88 -7.03 9.14 -18.97
CA PHE A 88 -6.74 9.10 -17.53
C PHE A 88 -8.00 9.13 -16.68
N HIS A 89 -9.07 9.81 -17.11
CA HIS A 89 -10.38 9.67 -16.45
C HIS A 89 -10.86 8.21 -16.48
N CYS A 90 -10.79 7.55 -17.64
CA CYS A 90 -11.14 6.13 -17.74
C CYS A 90 -10.26 5.24 -16.85
N LEU A 91 -8.93 5.44 -16.87
CA LEU A 91 -8.01 4.66 -16.03
C LEU A 91 -8.35 4.83 -14.54
N PHE A 92 -8.60 6.05 -14.10
CA PHE A 92 -8.97 6.32 -12.70
C PHE A 92 -10.27 5.62 -12.32
N LEU A 93 -11.28 5.58 -13.20
CA LEU A 93 -12.55 4.90 -12.91
C LEU A 93 -12.38 3.38 -12.73
N THR A 94 -11.35 2.77 -13.32
CA THR A 94 -11.13 1.30 -13.24
C THR A 94 -10.39 0.82 -11.99
N GLY A 95 -9.91 1.72 -11.14
CA GLY A 95 -9.10 1.34 -9.97
C GLY A 95 -8.33 2.48 -9.29
N ARG A 96 -8.70 3.72 -9.57
CA ARG A 96 -8.05 4.98 -9.15
C ARG A 96 -6.66 5.16 -9.76
N SER A 97 -5.88 6.05 -9.15
CA SER A 97 -4.57 6.53 -9.61
C SER A 97 -3.54 5.44 -9.88
N ILE A 98 -3.69 4.26 -9.25
CA ILE A 98 -2.82 3.11 -9.43
C ILE A 98 -2.79 2.59 -10.89
N ARG A 99 -3.85 2.87 -11.65
CA ARG A 99 -4.02 2.43 -13.04
C ARG A 99 -3.21 3.24 -14.02
N PHE A 100 -2.81 4.46 -13.66
CA PHE A 100 -1.89 5.27 -14.47
C PHE A 100 -0.55 4.54 -14.65
N GLU A 101 -0.09 3.90 -13.58
CA GLU A 101 1.20 3.21 -13.54
C GLU A 101 1.22 1.90 -14.33
N GLU A 102 0.05 1.38 -14.75
CA GLU A 102 -0.02 0.24 -15.67
C GLU A 102 0.31 0.60 -17.12
N PHE A 103 0.23 1.88 -17.45
CA PHE A 103 0.55 2.44 -18.76
C PHE A 103 1.92 3.13 -18.79
N ASN A 104 2.66 3.15 -17.67
CA ASN A 104 3.99 3.72 -17.63
C ASN A 104 4.89 3.11 -18.72
N GLY A 105 5.66 3.94 -19.43
CA GLY A 105 6.56 3.53 -20.50
C GLY A 105 5.87 2.99 -21.76
N ARG A 106 4.56 3.21 -21.94
CA ARG A 106 3.78 2.72 -23.10
C ARG A 106 3.14 3.84 -23.90
N GLN A 107 2.84 3.54 -25.16
CA GLN A 107 1.91 4.33 -25.96
C GLN A 107 0.50 4.14 -25.43
N LEU A 108 -0.24 5.24 -25.35
CA LEU A 108 -1.65 5.27 -25.00
C LEU A 108 -2.43 5.86 -26.18
N SER A 109 -3.21 5.00 -26.82
CA SER A 109 -4.27 5.37 -27.75
C SER A 109 -5.64 5.00 -27.18
N LEU A 110 -6.72 5.61 -27.70
CA LEU A 110 -8.07 5.29 -27.21
C LEU A 110 -8.51 3.89 -27.64
N LEU A 111 -8.06 3.41 -28.80
CA LEU A 111 -8.30 2.03 -29.23
C LEU A 111 -7.61 1.01 -28.32
N GLU A 112 -6.35 1.27 -27.91
CA GLU A 112 -5.65 0.39 -26.97
C GLU A 112 -6.29 0.42 -25.59
N LEU A 113 -6.70 1.59 -25.11
CA LEU A 113 -7.43 1.73 -23.86
C LEU A 113 -8.73 0.93 -23.89
N ARG A 114 -9.55 1.04 -24.95
CA ARG A 114 -10.78 0.25 -25.07
C ARG A 114 -10.50 -1.25 -25.08
N ARG A 115 -9.50 -1.71 -25.83
CA ARG A 115 -9.11 -3.12 -25.85
C ARG A 115 -8.70 -3.60 -24.46
N TRP A 116 -7.92 -2.80 -23.73
CA TRP A 116 -7.52 -3.10 -22.36
C TRP A 116 -8.73 -3.18 -21.41
N LEU A 117 -9.68 -2.22 -21.52
CA LEU A 117 -10.91 -2.22 -20.74
C LEU A 117 -11.76 -3.47 -20.99
N ILE A 118 -11.99 -3.81 -22.27
CA ILE A 118 -12.73 -5.02 -22.65
C ILE A 118 -12.04 -6.27 -22.10
N GLN A 119 -10.71 -6.36 -22.22
CA GLN A 119 -9.95 -7.47 -21.67
C GLN A 119 -10.13 -7.59 -20.15
N LYS A 120 -10.01 -6.48 -19.40
CA LYS A 120 -10.23 -6.47 -17.95
C LYS A 120 -11.66 -6.84 -17.58
N TYR A 121 -12.64 -6.33 -18.33
CA TYR A 121 -14.05 -6.67 -18.16
C TYR A 121 -14.24 -8.19 -18.27
N HIS A 122 -13.74 -8.81 -19.35
CA HIS A 122 -13.85 -10.27 -19.53
C HIS A 122 -13.16 -11.05 -18.41
N ILE A 123 -11.93 -10.68 -18.04
CA ILE A 123 -11.18 -11.37 -16.99
C ILE A 123 -11.93 -11.32 -15.66
N TYR A 124 -12.40 -10.13 -15.27
CA TYR A 124 -13.09 -9.98 -13.99
C TYR A 124 -14.45 -10.68 -14.00
N SER A 125 -15.24 -10.56 -15.07
CA SER A 125 -16.51 -11.28 -15.21
C SER A 125 -16.33 -12.79 -15.17
N GLN A 126 -15.28 -13.33 -15.79
CA GLN A 126 -14.98 -14.77 -15.72
C GLN A 126 -14.67 -15.21 -14.29
N ILE A 127 -13.95 -14.40 -13.53
CA ILE A 127 -13.58 -14.70 -12.13
C ILE A 127 -14.78 -14.64 -11.20
N THR A 128 -15.68 -13.69 -11.43
CA THR A 128 -16.88 -13.50 -10.61
C THR A 128 -18.09 -14.26 -11.14
N GLU A 129 -17.88 -15.11 -12.15
CA GLU A 129 -18.92 -15.91 -12.83
C GLU A 129 -20.10 -15.06 -13.32
N GLN A 130 -19.84 -13.81 -13.67
CA GLN A 130 -20.84 -12.87 -14.19
C GLN A 130 -21.00 -13.07 -15.70
N GLU A 131 -22.24 -13.31 -16.13
CA GLU A 131 -22.57 -13.38 -17.55
C GLU A 131 -22.33 -12.02 -18.23
N ILE A 132 -21.86 -12.06 -19.48
CA ILE A 132 -21.62 -10.88 -20.31
C ILE A 132 -22.71 -10.87 -21.38
N THR A 133 -23.66 -9.95 -21.23
CA THR A 133 -24.82 -9.86 -22.13
C THR A 133 -24.75 -8.63 -23.02
N GLU A 134 -23.87 -7.69 -22.68
CA GLU A 134 -23.76 -6.38 -23.31
C GLU A 134 -22.76 -6.37 -24.49
N ASP A 135 -23.04 -5.52 -25.49
CA ASP A 135 -22.10 -5.24 -26.58
C ASP A 135 -21.02 -4.24 -26.13
N LEU A 136 -19.93 -4.76 -25.56
CA LEU A 136 -18.83 -3.97 -24.98
C LEU A 136 -18.13 -3.06 -26.00
N LEU A 137 -18.21 -3.36 -27.30
CA LEU A 137 -17.63 -2.53 -28.37
C LEU A 137 -18.48 -1.30 -28.70
N LYS A 138 -19.75 -1.30 -28.32
CA LYS A 138 -20.68 -0.16 -28.46
C LYS A 138 -20.85 0.64 -27.17
N MET A 139 -20.48 0.09 -26.03
CA MET A 139 -20.56 0.77 -24.74
C MET A 139 -19.69 2.04 -24.71
N PRO A 140 -20.21 3.19 -24.25
CA PRO A 140 -19.42 4.40 -24.07
C PRO A 140 -18.19 4.16 -23.18
N LEU A 141 -17.07 4.80 -23.50
CA LEU A 141 -15.76 4.49 -22.92
C LEU A 141 -15.72 4.70 -21.40
N LEU A 142 -16.31 5.79 -20.90
CA LEU A 142 -16.41 6.04 -19.46
C LEU A 142 -17.28 5.00 -18.76
N MET A 143 -18.42 4.64 -19.34
CA MET A 143 -19.32 3.62 -18.79
C MET A 143 -18.65 2.23 -18.77
N LEU A 144 -17.87 1.91 -19.81
CA LEU A 144 -17.06 0.70 -19.84
C LEU A 144 -16.00 0.71 -18.73
N ALA A 145 -15.35 1.86 -18.50
CA ALA A 145 -14.37 2.02 -17.43
C ALA A 145 -15.00 1.88 -16.03
N GLU A 146 -16.16 2.50 -15.79
CA GLU A 146 -16.93 2.35 -14.55
C GLU A 146 -17.33 0.90 -14.30
N ASN A 147 -17.82 0.21 -15.33
CA ASN A 147 -18.18 -1.20 -15.24
C ASN A 147 -16.98 -2.12 -14.94
N VAL A 148 -15.81 -1.80 -15.47
CA VAL A 148 -14.56 -2.50 -15.11
C VAL A 148 -14.18 -2.21 -13.65
N GLY A 149 -14.33 -0.96 -13.19
CA GLY A 149 -14.11 -0.57 -11.80
C GLY A 149 -15.01 -1.34 -10.83
N GLN A 150 -16.31 -1.40 -11.10
CA GLN A 150 -17.27 -2.13 -10.28
C GLN A 150 -16.94 -3.64 -10.22
N ARG A 151 -16.54 -4.22 -11.35
CA ARG A 151 -16.12 -5.63 -11.41
C ARG A 151 -14.83 -5.87 -10.65
N ALA A 152 -13.90 -4.93 -10.65
CA ALA A 152 -12.67 -5.02 -9.88
C ALA A 152 -12.96 -5.11 -8.36
N GLU A 153 -13.98 -4.40 -7.87
CA GLU A 153 -14.45 -4.51 -6.48
C GLU A 153 -15.06 -5.88 -6.18
N ASN A 154 -15.84 -6.44 -7.11
CA ASN A 154 -16.39 -7.79 -6.97
C ASN A 154 -15.30 -8.87 -6.93
N VAL A 155 -14.19 -8.67 -7.67
CA VAL A 155 -13.03 -9.57 -7.61
C VAL A 155 -12.35 -9.50 -6.24
N ASP A 156 -12.30 -8.33 -5.61
CA ASP A 156 -11.72 -8.21 -4.27
C ASP A 156 -12.51 -8.99 -3.22
N THR A 157 -13.82 -9.17 -3.41
CA THR A 157 -14.68 -9.91 -2.47
C THR A 157 -14.91 -11.38 -2.85
N SER A 158 -14.40 -11.85 -3.99
CA SER A 158 -14.59 -13.23 -4.48
C SER A 158 -13.57 -14.24 -3.91
N GLY A 159 -12.72 -13.82 -2.97
CA GLY A 159 -11.63 -14.63 -2.42
C GLY A 159 -10.38 -14.69 -3.31
N TRP A 160 -10.43 -14.10 -4.51
CA TRP A 160 -9.25 -13.93 -5.37
C TRP A 160 -8.35 -12.83 -4.82
N MET A 161 -7.03 -12.99 -5.00
CA MET A 161 -6.07 -11.94 -4.66
C MET A 161 -5.59 -11.25 -5.93
N ARG A 162 -5.83 -9.95 -5.99
CA ARG A 162 -5.16 -9.06 -6.95
C ARG A 162 -3.84 -8.60 -6.37
N PHE A 163 -2.77 -8.72 -7.14
CA PHE A 163 -1.46 -8.18 -6.80
C PHE A 163 -0.79 -7.60 -8.03
N ARG A 164 0.32 -6.89 -7.85
CA ARG A 164 1.08 -6.32 -8.96
C ARG A 164 2.50 -6.86 -9.00
N ARG A 165 3.07 -6.93 -10.21
CA ARG A 165 4.51 -6.91 -10.38
C ARG A 165 4.95 -5.53 -10.86
N ILE A 166 5.99 -5.00 -10.25
CA ILE A 166 6.55 -3.69 -10.54
C ILE A 166 7.95 -3.90 -11.10
N ASN A 167 8.17 -3.37 -12.30
CA ASN A 167 9.52 -3.29 -12.86
C ASN A 167 10.13 -1.94 -12.48
N GLY A 168 11.12 -1.94 -11.58
CA GLY A 168 11.78 -0.74 -11.09
C GLY A 168 12.57 0.04 -12.15
N LEU A 169 12.93 -0.59 -13.28
CA LEU A 169 13.62 0.10 -14.38
C LEU A 169 12.67 0.97 -15.22
N THR A 170 11.43 0.50 -15.41
CA THR A 170 10.44 1.13 -16.31
C THR A 170 9.25 1.76 -15.58
N PHE A 171 9.12 1.55 -14.26
CA PHE A 171 7.96 1.90 -13.44
C PHE A 171 6.64 1.30 -13.90
N VAL A 172 6.68 0.35 -14.85
CA VAL A 172 5.50 -0.40 -15.28
C VAL A 172 5.03 -1.24 -14.12
N LYS A 173 3.76 -1.07 -13.76
CA LYS A 173 3.06 -1.96 -12.85
C LYS A 173 2.15 -2.85 -13.67
N LYS A 174 2.13 -4.15 -13.40
CA LYS A 174 1.22 -5.08 -14.08
C LYS A 174 0.42 -5.82 -13.05
N GLU A 175 -0.89 -5.75 -13.15
CA GLU A 175 -1.79 -6.51 -12.29
C GLU A 175 -1.79 -8.00 -12.69
N TYR A 176 -1.80 -8.84 -11.67
CA TYR A 176 -1.96 -10.29 -11.73
C TYR A 176 -3.06 -10.71 -10.76
N LEU A 177 -3.67 -11.84 -11.09
CA LEU A 177 -4.75 -12.46 -10.33
C LEU A 177 -4.28 -13.82 -9.82
N PHE A 178 -4.63 -14.11 -8.57
CA PHE A 178 -4.28 -15.35 -7.91
C PHE A 178 -5.57 -16.02 -7.40
N PRO A 179 -5.81 -17.30 -7.72
CA PRO A 179 -7.08 -17.96 -7.42
C PRO A 179 -7.17 -18.41 -5.95
N PRO A 180 -8.37 -18.42 -5.33
CA PRO A 180 -8.56 -18.67 -3.89
C PRO A 180 -7.97 -20.00 -3.42
N ASP A 181 -8.15 -21.06 -4.21
CA ASP A 181 -7.67 -22.43 -3.95
C ASP A 181 -6.14 -22.52 -3.84
N LYS A 182 -5.44 -21.56 -4.42
CA LYS A 182 -3.98 -21.49 -4.37
C LYS A 182 -3.47 -20.49 -3.35
N ILE A 183 -4.32 -19.62 -2.77
CA ILE A 183 -3.89 -18.62 -1.79
C ILE A 183 -4.08 -19.18 -0.38
N ALA A 184 -3.01 -19.71 0.20
CA ALA A 184 -2.90 -19.82 1.65
C ALA A 184 -2.63 -18.42 2.23
N HIS A 185 -3.64 -17.55 2.30
CA HIS A 185 -3.60 -16.36 3.15
C HIS A 185 -4.33 -16.61 4.48
N ALA A 186 -5.00 -17.76 4.58
CA ALA A 186 -5.48 -18.29 5.84
C ALA A 186 -4.28 -18.51 6.76
N VAL A 187 -4.35 -17.92 7.95
CA VAL A 187 -3.34 -18.13 8.97
C VAL A 187 -3.65 -19.47 9.62
N THR A 188 -2.92 -20.51 9.21
CA THR A 188 -3.13 -21.90 9.66
C THR A 188 -2.36 -22.24 10.94
N ALA A 189 -1.32 -21.47 11.25
CA ALA A 189 -0.54 -21.60 12.46
C ALA A 189 -0.12 -20.22 12.97
N LEU A 190 0.01 -20.10 14.29
CA LEU A 190 0.57 -18.92 14.91
C LEU A 190 2.11 -18.99 14.81
N PRO A 191 2.79 -17.90 14.42
CA PRO A 191 4.26 -17.84 14.47
C PRO A 191 4.82 -18.22 15.85
N ASP A 192 5.90 -19.01 15.86
CA ASP A 192 6.59 -19.42 17.10
C ASP A 192 7.01 -18.20 17.94
N THR A 193 7.37 -17.10 17.29
CA THR A 193 7.72 -15.84 17.94
C THR A 193 6.58 -15.28 18.80
N LEU A 194 5.33 -15.44 18.36
CA LEU A 194 4.15 -15.04 19.12
C LEU A 194 3.78 -16.06 20.21
N VAL A 195 4.02 -17.36 19.97
CA VAL A 195 3.86 -18.41 21.00
C VAL A 195 4.81 -18.19 22.17
N LEU A 196 6.07 -17.85 21.89
CA LEU A 196 7.04 -17.53 22.94
C LEU A 196 6.62 -16.29 23.73
N LEU A 197 6.08 -15.27 23.04
CA LEU A 197 5.62 -14.05 23.69
C LEU A 197 4.38 -14.28 24.55
N SER A 198 3.45 -15.15 24.12
CA SER A 198 2.27 -15.50 24.92
C SER A 198 2.67 -16.20 26.22
N ASN A 199 3.66 -17.10 26.17
CA ASN A 199 4.17 -17.76 27.36
C ASN A 199 4.79 -16.77 28.37
N GLU A 200 5.50 -15.75 27.89
CA GLU A 200 6.05 -14.69 28.76
C GLU A 200 4.96 -13.83 29.41
N LEU A 201 3.92 -13.50 28.65
CA LEU A 201 2.80 -12.69 29.14
C LEU A 201 1.83 -13.51 30.03
N GLY A 202 1.94 -14.84 30.00
CA GLY A 202 0.99 -15.75 30.66
C GLY A 202 -0.35 -15.87 29.93
N THR A 203 -0.38 -15.54 28.64
CA THR A 203 -1.58 -15.62 27.79
C THR A 203 -1.87 -17.05 27.40
N THR A 204 -3.12 -17.48 27.60
CA THR A 204 -3.61 -18.75 27.06
C THR A 204 -4.05 -18.56 25.60
N LEU A 205 -3.44 -19.31 24.69
CA LEU A 205 -3.73 -19.24 23.26
C LEU A 205 -5.00 -20.02 22.90
N GLU A 206 -5.70 -19.53 21.89
CA GLU A 206 -6.89 -20.14 21.31
C GLU A 206 -6.53 -21.17 20.24
N ASN A 207 -7.45 -22.06 19.89
CA ASN A 207 -7.24 -23.04 18.82
C ASN A 207 -7.06 -22.37 17.44
N GLU A 208 -7.76 -21.25 17.21
CA GLU A 208 -7.68 -20.50 15.95
C GLU A 208 -6.55 -19.45 16.02
N PRO A 209 -5.58 -19.45 15.08
CA PRO A 209 -4.41 -18.57 15.16
C PRO A 209 -4.73 -17.07 15.20
N LEU A 210 -5.75 -16.62 14.45
CA LEU A 210 -6.13 -15.21 14.50
C LEU A 210 -6.75 -14.84 15.86
N GLN A 211 -7.61 -15.69 16.42
CA GLN A 211 -8.18 -15.45 17.75
C GLN A 211 -7.09 -15.41 18.82
N SER A 212 -6.07 -16.27 18.72
CA SER A 212 -4.87 -16.22 19.56
C SER A 212 -4.17 -14.86 19.53
N VAL A 213 -4.03 -14.24 18.34
CA VAL A 213 -3.46 -12.89 18.20
C VAL A 213 -4.34 -11.85 18.89
N GLU A 214 -5.66 -11.96 18.75
CA GLU A 214 -6.58 -11.05 19.41
C GLU A 214 -6.49 -11.17 20.95
N THR A 215 -6.48 -12.40 21.48
CA THR A 215 -6.34 -12.65 22.92
C THR A 215 -5.00 -12.11 23.44
N LEU A 216 -3.90 -12.41 22.76
CA LEU A 216 -2.57 -11.86 23.11
C LEU A 216 -2.54 -10.33 23.08
N THR A 217 -3.22 -9.71 22.10
CA THR A 217 -3.30 -8.25 21.99
C THR A 217 -4.11 -7.64 23.14
N ARG A 218 -5.23 -8.27 23.52
CA ARG A 218 -6.05 -7.85 24.67
C ARG A 218 -5.25 -7.93 25.97
N ASP A 219 -4.55 -9.04 26.20
CA ASP A 219 -3.72 -9.22 27.38
C ASP A 219 -2.57 -8.19 27.44
N ALA A 220 -1.92 -7.92 26.30
CA ALA A 220 -0.88 -6.90 26.21
C ALA A 220 -1.43 -5.49 26.52
N PHE A 221 -2.66 -5.20 26.07
CA PHE A 221 -3.35 -3.95 26.40
C PHE A 221 -3.72 -3.87 27.89
N HIS A 222 -4.18 -4.97 28.50
CA HIS A 222 -4.46 -5.03 29.93
C HIS A 222 -3.19 -4.86 30.77
N HIS A 223 -2.08 -5.46 30.33
CA HIS A 223 -0.77 -5.25 30.94
C HIS A 223 -0.39 -3.77 30.90
N PHE A 224 -0.48 -3.12 29.73
CA PHE A 224 -0.25 -1.69 29.58
C PHE A 224 -1.14 -0.86 30.54
N ARG A 225 -2.42 -1.20 30.63
CA ARG A 225 -3.37 -0.54 31.54
C ARG A 225 -2.97 -0.66 33.02
N ALA A 226 -2.33 -1.76 33.41
CA ALA A 226 -1.92 -2.03 34.77
C ALA A 226 -0.55 -1.41 35.13
N THR A 227 0.39 -1.40 34.18
CA THR A 227 1.79 -1.02 34.43
C THR A 227 2.21 0.31 33.81
N GLY A 228 1.47 0.79 32.81
CA GLY A 228 1.85 1.90 31.95
C GLY A 228 2.87 1.55 30.86
N SER A 229 3.40 0.32 30.84
CA SER A 229 4.39 -0.12 29.84
C SER A 229 3.71 -0.64 28.56
N SER A 230 4.15 -0.14 27.41
CA SER A 230 3.72 -0.61 26.09
C SER A 230 4.63 -1.71 25.51
N ASP A 231 5.46 -2.34 26.34
CA ASP A 231 6.53 -3.23 25.86
C ASP A 231 5.98 -4.44 25.08
N TYR A 232 5.01 -5.15 25.63
CA TYR A 232 4.38 -6.28 24.94
C TYR A 232 3.72 -5.89 23.61
N ILE A 233 3.21 -4.66 23.50
CA ILE A 233 2.56 -4.18 22.29
C ILE A 233 3.58 -4.02 21.16
N HIS A 234 4.75 -3.41 21.44
CA HIS A 234 5.78 -3.32 20.41
C HIS A 234 6.40 -4.70 20.11
N ARG A 235 6.57 -5.56 21.11
CA ARG A 235 7.12 -6.92 20.91
C ARG A 235 6.22 -7.81 20.06
N ILE A 236 4.90 -7.66 20.10
CA ILE A 236 3.98 -8.33 19.16
C ILE A 236 4.30 -7.90 17.72
N ILE A 237 4.47 -6.60 17.48
CA ILE A 237 4.82 -6.07 16.15
C ILE A 237 6.15 -6.66 15.67
N GLU A 238 7.17 -6.67 16.53
CA GLU A 238 8.49 -7.25 16.23
C GLU A 238 8.40 -8.74 15.90
N ALA A 239 7.66 -9.51 16.70
CA ALA A 239 7.47 -10.94 16.50
C ALA A 239 6.83 -11.26 15.14
N ILE A 240 5.83 -10.47 14.72
CA ILE A 240 5.17 -10.61 13.42
C ILE A 240 6.15 -10.26 12.28
N VAL A 241 6.84 -9.12 12.39
CA VAL A 241 7.77 -8.66 11.35
C VAL A 241 8.93 -9.64 11.20
N PHE A 242 9.55 -10.06 12.30
CA PHE A 242 10.69 -10.98 12.25
C PHE A 242 10.29 -12.37 11.73
N SER A 243 9.12 -12.88 12.13
CA SER A 243 8.59 -14.13 11.57
C SER A 243 8.45 -14.05 10.04
N ALA A 244 7.90 -12.94 9.54
CA ALA A 244 7.75 -12.73 8.09
C ALA A 244 9.11 -12.72 7.37
N VAL A 245 10.12 -12.10 7.98
CA VAL A 245 11.50 -12.05 7.46
C VAL A 245 12.10 -13.44 7.37
N ARG A 246 11.98 -14.25 8.43
CA ARG A 246 12.53 -15.60 8.48
C ARG A 246 11.83 -16.56 7.52
N GLU A 247 10.50 -16.60 7.53
CA GLU A 247 9.74 -17.57 6.74
C GLU A 247 9.89 -17.33 5.22
N ALA A 248 10.00 -16.06 4.82
CA ALA A 248 10.19 -15.66 3.43
C ALA A 248 11.67 -15.60 2.98
N ASP A 249 12.62 -15.88 3.88
CA ASP A 249 14.07 -15.75 3.62
C ASP A 249 14.41 -14.37 2.98
N ALA A 250 13.89 -13.31 3.60
CA ALA A 250 14.15 -11.93 3.21
C ALA A 250 15.37 -11.42 3.99
N ASP A 251 16.14 -10.50 3.42
CA ASP A 251 17.30 -9.92 4.12
C ASP A 251 16.87 -9.03 5.28
N TYR A 252 15.74 -8.33 5.12
CA TYR A 252 15.07 -7.59 6.18
C TYR A 252 13.62 -7.36 5.83
N GLY A 253 12.83 -6.96 6.83
CA GLY A 253 11.42 -6.69 6.68
C GLY A 253 10.97 -5.60 7.61
N MET A 254 9.75 -5.11 7.38
CA MET A 254 9.22 -3.98 8.11
C MET A 254 7.70 -3.94 8.16
N SER A 255 7.22 -3.26 9.20
CA SER A 255 5.84 -2.77 9.32
C SER A 255 5.89 -1.34 9.86
N SER A 256 4.98 -0.49 9.38
CA SER A 256 4.93 0.93 9.76
C SER A 256 3.51 1.38 10.01
N SER A 257 3.30 2.19 11.05
CA SER A 257 2.00 2.76 11.38
C SER A 257 2.15 4.02 12.25
N PHE A 258 1.07 4.47 12.88
CA PHE A 258 1.06 5.57 13.84
C PHE A 258 1.43 5.08 15.25
N ARG A 259 2.09 5.95 16.02
CA ARG A 259 2.55 5.67 17.39
C ARG A 259 1.44 5.80 18.42
N ILE A 260 0.45 6.66 18.14
CA ILE A 260 -0.56 7.10 19.09
C ILE A 260 -1.95 6.97 18.43
N PRO A 261 -2.59 5.78 18.51
CA PRO A 261 -3.84 5.52 17.78
C PRO A 261 -4.98 6.48 18.07
N HIS A 262 -5.15 6.88 19.35
CA HIS A 262 -6.26 7.76 19.75
C HIS A 262 -6.30 9.11 19.04
N ARG A 263 -5.14 9.59 18.54
CA ARG A 263 -5.06 10.87 17.84
C ARG A 263 -5.78 10.87 16.48
N LEU A 264 -6.18 9.71 15.96
CA LEU A 264 -7.00 9.62 14.76
C LEU A 264 -8.46 10.04 14.95
N GLN A 265 -8.95 10.16 16.19
CA GLN A 265 -10.36 10.46 16.48
C GLN A 265 -10.83 11.78 15.85
N GLY A 266 -9.96 12.79 15.82
CA GLY A 266 -10.33 14.15 15.41
C GLY A 266 -11.38 14.78 16.34
N SER A 267 -11.87 15.95 15.94
CA SER A 267 -13.00 16.62 16.59
C SER A 267 -14.33 16.15 16.02
N SER A 268 -15.41 16.32 16.81
CA SER A 268 -16.79 16.00 16.37
C SER A 268 -17.23 16.80 15.14
N GLU A 269 -16.71 18.01 14.96
CA GLU A 269 -17.04 18.90 13.84
C GLU A 269 -16.20 18.60 12.59
N GLN A 270 -14.98 18.08 12.76
CA GLN A 270 -14.04 17.85 11.68
C GLN A 270 -13.24 16.57 11.94
N ARG A 271 -13.80 15.42 11.57
CA ARG A 271 -13.15 14.09 11.73
C ARG A 271 -11.72 14.01 11.18
N ILE A 272 -11.43 14.72 10.09
CA ILE A 272 -10.09 14.73 9.47
C ILE A 272 -9.04 15.46 10.31
N SER A 273 -9.45 16.30 11.27
CA SER A 273 -8.53 17.09 12.10
C SER A 273 -7.54 16.22 12.88
N GLY A 274 -7.94 15.01 13.29
CA GLY A 274 -7.07 14.04 13.94
C GLY A 274 -5.88 13.68 13.06
N ALA A 275 -6.18 13.18 11.85
CA ALA A 275 -5.17 12.83 10.84
C ALA A 275 -4.31 14.03 10.38
N LEU A 276 -4.90 15.23 10.27
CA LEU A 276 -4.17 16.45 9.88
C LEU A 276 -3.24 16.97 10.98
N SER A 277 -3.57 16.72 12.25
CA SER A 277 -2.76 17.14 13.39
C SER A 277 -1.49 16.31 13.58
N LEU A 278 -1.42 15.15 12.93
CA LEU A 278 -0.27 14.25 13.06
C LEU A 278 0.93 14.80 12.31
N SER A 279 2.05 14.86 13.03
CA SER A 279 3.37 15.12 12.45
C SER A 279 4.05 13.82 12.01
N LYS A 280 5.10 13.92 11.19
CA LYS A 280 5.85 12.75 10.71
C LYS A 280 6.39 11.89 11.87
N GLN A 281 6.86 12.51 12.95
CA GLN A 281 7.47 11.86 14.11
C GLN A 281 6.48 10.97 14.89
N GLU A 282 5.18 11.14 14.64
CA GLU A 282 4.12 10.34 15.26
C GLU A 282 3.82 9.07 14.49
N PHE A 283 4.58 8.81 13.44
CA PHE A 283 4.63 7.53 12.77
C PHE A 283 5.89 6.79 13.20
N TYR A 284 5.86 5.47 13.05
CA TYR A 284 7.00 4.61 13.27
C TYR A 284 7.14 3.63 12.11
N CYS A 285 8.30 3.00 12.03
CA CYS A 285 8.49 1.80 11.25
C CYS A 285 9.41 0.84 12.02
N CYS A 286 8.89 -0.32 12.37
CA CYS A 286 9.68 -1.45 12.84
C CYS A 286 10.39 -2.05 11.63
N VAL A 287 11.72 -2.06 11.63
CA VAL A 287 12.54 -2.66 10.57
C VAL A 287 13.50 -3.63 11.23
N LEU A 288 13.38 -4.91 10.88
CA LEU A 288 14.17 -5.98 11.49
C LEU A 288 14.96 -6.73 10.41
N PRO A 289 16.27 -6.92 10.61
CA PRO A 289 17.10 -7.69 9.70
C PRO A 289 16.96 -9.19 9.93
N HIS A 290 17.19 -9.97 8.89
CA HIS A 290 17.52 -11.37 9.04
C HIS A 290 18.91 -11.51 9.68
N PRO A 291 19.15 -12.50 10.55
CA PRO A 291 20.46 -12.69 11.19
C PRO A 291 21.60 -12.78 10.18
N HIS A 292 21.37 -13.43 9.04
CA HIS A 292 22.37 -13.54 7.98
C HIS A 292 22.84 -12.18 7.43
N LEU A 293 21.95 -11.18 7.31
CA LEU A 293 22.31 -9.85 6.85
C LEU A 293 23.27 -9.16 7.85
N VAL A 294 23.05 -9.41 9.15
CA VAL A 294 23.89 -8.89 10.23
C VAL A 294 25.29 -9.48 10.17
N ASP A 295 25.40 -10.76 9.80
CA ASP A 295 26.68 -11.46 9.67
C ASP A 295 27.45 -11.04 8.40
N GLN A 296 26.73 -10.70 7.32
CA GLN A 296 27.33 -10.33 6.04
C GLN A 296 27.85 -8.89 5.95
N LEU A 297 27.24 -7.95 6.67
CA LEU A 297 27.51 -6.52 6.51
C LEU A 297 28.10 -5.89 7.79
N PRO A 298 28.98 -4.89 7.65
CA PRO A 298 29.40 -4.08 8.80
C PRO A 298 28.19 -3.49 9.52
N MET A 299 28.23 -3.47 10.86
CA MET A 299 27.10 -3.04 11.69
C MET A 299 26.60 -1.64 11.35
N GLU A 300 27.49 -0.71 11.00
CA GLU A 300 27.15 0.64 10.55
C GLU A 300 26.27 0.62 9.30
N HIS A 301 26.54 -0.28 8.35
CA HIS A 301 25.75 -0.43 7.13
C HIS A 301 24.37 -1.01 7.44
N VAL A 302 24.29 -2.02 8.32
CA VAL A 302 23.00 -2.57 8.78
C VAL A 302 22.17 -1.46 9.42
N HIS A 303 22.74 -0.72 10.38
CA HIS A 303 22.08 0.43 11.01
C HIS A 303 21.57 1.44 9.99
N ARG A 304 22.40 1.84 9.02
CA ARG A 304 22.03 2.79 7.97
C ARG A 304 20.86 2.27 7.14
N ILE A 305 20.85 0.99 6.75
CA ILE A 305 19.76 0.37 5.99
C ILE A 305 18.45 0.40 6.79
N LEU A 306 18.48 -0.07 8.04
CA LEU A 306 17.28 -0.17 8.87
C LEU A 306 16.68 1.22 9.16
N TYR A 307 17.51 2.15 9.63
CA TYR A 307 17.03 3.48 10.02
C TYR A 307 16.58 4.33 8.82
N SER A 308 17.31 4.28 7.69
CA SER A 308 16.88 5.00 6.48
C SER A 308 15.56 4.45 5.92
N SER A 309 15.37 3.13 5.95
CA SER A 309 14.11 2.49 5.60
C SER A 309 12.98 2.97 6.51
N ALA A 310 13.23 3.04 7.83
CA ALA A 310 12.25 3.48 8.80
C ALA A 310 11.79 4.93 8.55
N LEU A 311 12.74 5.86 8.39
CA LEU A 311 12.46 7.28 8.11
C LEU A 311 11.66 7.49 6.82
N ARG A 312 11.95 6.70 5.78
CA ARG A 312 11.21 6.77 4.50
C ARG A 312 9.77 6.28 4.67
N MET A 313 9.55 5.26 5.51
CA MET A 313 8.21 4.73 5.78
C MET A 313 7.38 5.64 6.69
N GLU A 314 7.97 6.29 7.68
CA GLU A 314 7.30 7.34 8.46
C GLU A 314 6.77 8.46 7.57
N PHE A 315 7.60 8.93 6.62
CA PHE A 315 7.19 9.93 5.64
C PHE A 315 6.04 9.44 4.75
N ASN A 316 6.09 8.19 4.28
CA ASN A 316 5.01 7.59 3.50
C ASN A 316 3.69 7.54 4.28
N ARG A 317 3.72 7.07 5.53
CA ARG A 317 2.53 6.93 6.36
C ARG A 317 1.87 8.26 6.67
N TRP A 318 2.67 9.28 6.98
CA TRP A 318 2.18 10.64 7.18
C TRP A 318 1.41 11.18 5.96
N HIS A 319 1.76 10.77 4.74
CA HIS A 319 1.00 11.14 3.54
C HIS A 319 -0.21 10.24 3.29
N PHE A 320 -0.09 8.93 3.52
CA PHE A 320 -1.17 7.97 3.26
C PHE A 320 -2.36 8.13 4.19
N ILE A 321 -2.14 8.53 5.45
CA ILE A 321 -3.24 8.68 6.42
C ILE A 321 -4.28 9.68 5.92
N VAL A 322 -3.81 10.82 5.38
CA VAL A 322 -4.68 11.88 4.83
C VAL A 322 -5.30 11.46 3.50
N GLY A 323 -4.60 10.63 2.72
CA GLY A 323 -5.12 10.11 1.44
C GLY A 323 -6.29 9.12 1.55
N ASN A 324 -6.76 8.80 2.76
CA ASN A 324 -8.00 8.04 2.98
C ASN A 324 -9.27 8.91 3.00
N TYR A 325 -9.13 10.23 3.07
CA TYR A 325 -10.25 11.17 3.09
C TYR A 325 -10.66 11.62 1.69
N SER A 326 -11.85 12.21 1.56
CA SER A 326 -12.27 12.81 0.30
C SER A 326 -11.43 14.06 -0.02
N ARG A 327 -11.36 14.43 -1.30
CA ARG A 327 -10.53 15.57 -1.71
C ARG A 327 -11.01 16.88 -1.07
N GLU A 328 -12.31 17.01 -0.87
CA GLU A 328 -12.98 18.18 -0.29
C GLU A 328 -12.64 18.36 1.20
N GLU A 329 -12.33 17.26 1.90
CA GLU A 329 -11.92 17.31 3.31
C GLU A 329 -10.45 17.74 3.48
N ILE A 330 -9.61 17.54 2.46
CA ILE A 330 -8.16 17.77 2.53
C ILE A 330 -7.84 19.23 2.16
N PRO A 331 -7.18 20.01 3.04
CA PRO A 331 -6.75 21.37 2.75
C PRO A 331 -5.88 21.44 1.48
N LEU A 332 -6.05 22.48 0.65
CA LEU A 332 -5.32 22.62 -0.62
C LEU A 332 -3.79 22.59 -0.46
N ASN A 333 -3.27 23.08 0.66
CA ASN A 333 -1.84 23.13 0.96
C ASN A 333 -1.31 21.85 1.63
N ARG A 334 -2.16 20.87 1.91
CA ARG A 334 -1.77 19.60 2.52
C ARG A 334 -1.52 18.57 1.43
N HIS A 335 -0.24 18.32 1.16
CA HIS A 335 0.17 17.23 0.27
C HIS A 335 -0.24 15.86 0.84
N TYR A 336 -0.61 14.91 0.00
CA TYR A 336 -0.92 13.53 0.40
C TYR A 336 -0.48 12.53 -0.69
N TYR A 337 -0.66 11.24 -0.44
CA TYR A 337 -0.55 10.22 -1.48
C TYR A 337 -1.73 9.28 -1.36
N PHE A 338 -2.20 8.73 -2.48
CA PHE A 338 -3.18 7.66 -2.41
C PHE A 338 -2.61 6.45 -1.65
N PRO A 339 -3.31 5.93 -0.63
CA PRO A 339 -2.82 4.81 0.14
C PRO A 339 -2.70 3.55 -0.74
N PRO A 340 -1.64 2.75 -0.58
CA PRO A 340 -1.51 1.48 -1.26
C PRO A 340 -2.61 0.52 -0.80
N ARG A 341 -3.17 -0.26 -1.73
CA ARG A 341 -4.28 -1.20 -1.43
C ARG A 341 -4.04 -2.60 -1.97
N MET A 342 -3.34 -2.71 -3.09
CA MET A 342 -2.97 -3.99 -3.68
C MET A 342 -1.57 -4.39 -3.20
N PRO A 343 -1.38 -5.67 -2.85
CA PRO A 343 -0.06 -6.26 -2.73
C PRO A 343 0.77 -6.08 -4.00
N ASP A 344 2.08 -6.03 -3.85
CA ASP A 344 3.00 -6.01 -4.98
C ASP A 344 4.33 -6.69 -4.71
N ILE A 345 4.93 -7.20 -5.80
CA ILE A 345 6.31 -7.66 -5.90
C ILE A 345 7.04 -6.67 -6.81
N ALA A 346 8.11 -6.06 -6.34
CA ALA A 346 8.94 -5.14 -7.12
C ALA A 346 10.32 -5.73 -7.37
N GLU A 347 10.86 -5.44 -8.56
CA GLU A 347 12.17 -5.89 -8.99
C GLU A 347 13.04 -4.71 -9.44
N TRP A 348 14.34 -4.76 -9.14
CA TRP A 348 15.32 -3.74 -9.55
C TRP A 348 15.02 -2.34 -9.03
N SER A 349 14.46 -2.25 -7.82
CA SER A 349 14.00 -0.98 -7.24
C SER A 349 15.15 -0.08 -6.78
N ASP A 350 16.34 -0.65 -6.60
CA ASP A 350 17.60 -0.02 -6.20
C ASP A 350 18.26 0.81 -7.31
N LEU A 351 17.81 0.67 -8.56
CA LEU A 351 18.47 1.30 -9.72
C LEU A 351 17.99 2.72 -10.06
N ARG A 352 17.00 3.27 -9.34
CA ARG A 352 16.37 4.55 -9.72
C ARG A 352 16.19 5.58 -8.61
N HIS A 353 15.84 5.13 -7.40
CA HIS A 353 15.56 6.03 -6.29
C HIS A 353 16.72 6.00 -5.30
N GLY A 354 17.38 7.14 -5.05
CA GLY A 354 18.56 7.19 -4.17
C GLY A 354 18.31 6.60 -2.78
N GLY A 355 17.09 6.75 -2.24
CA GLY A 355 16.67 6.06 -1.02
C GLY A 355 16.60 4.53 -1.12
N HIS A 356 16.16 3.97 -2.25
CA HIS A 356 16.19 2.52 -2.48
C HIS A 356 17.61 2.02 -2.70
N SER A 357 18.44 2.77 -3.43
CA SER A 357 19.86 2.44 -3.61
C SER A 357 20.59 2.43 -2.27
N GLY A 358 20.38 3.44 -1.43
CA GLY A 358 20.99 3.55 -0.10
C GLY A 358 20.55 2.46 0.88
N ALA A 359 19.29 2.04 0.80
CA ALA A 359 18.75 0.92 1.57
C ALA A 359 18.91 -0.45 0.88
N ARG A 360 19.55 -0.49 -0.31
CA ARG A 360 19.75 -1.69 -1.14
C ARG A 360 18.46 -2.46 -1.47
N VAL A 361 17.34 -1.76 -1.67
CA VAL A 361 16.03 -2.36 -1.99
C VAL A 361 16.00 -2.87 -3.43
N ARG A 362 16.60 -4.04 -3.69
CA ARG A 362 16.65 -4.61 -5.04
C ARG A 362 15.34 -5.30 -5.39
N TYR A 363 14.92 -6.25 -4.56
CA TYR A 363 13.62 -6.92 -4.67
C TYR A 363 12.80 -6.62 -3.43
N SER A 364 11.49 -6.40 -3.58
CA SER A 364 10.63 -6.17 -2.43
C SER A 364 9.24 -6.75 -2.60
N ILE A 365 8.64 -7.15 -1.49
CA ILE A 365 7.21 -7.40 -1.37
C ILE A 365 6.60 -6.28 -0.53
N ARG A 366 5.40 -5.83 -0.89
CA ARG A 366 4.53 -5.03 -0.03
C ARG A 366 3.14 -5.65 0.02
N VAL A 367 2.60 -5.84 1.22
CA VAL A 367 1.20 -6.20 1.45
C VAL A 367 0.56 -5.15 2.35
N PRO A 368 -0.23 -4.21 1.79
CA PRO A 368 -0.85 -3.13 2.57
C PRO A 368 -2.04 -3.64 3.40
N GLY A 369 -2.21 -3.05 4.58
CA GLY A 369 -3.27 -3.37 5.53
C GLY A 369 -4.31 -2.25 5.73
N ALA A 370 -5.60 -2.55 5.84
CA ALA A 370 -6.21 -3.83 5.53
C ALA A 370 -6.16 -4.10 4.01
N PRO A 371 -5.86 -5.33 3.55
CA PRO A 371 -5.89 -5.68 2.13
C PRO A 371 -7.27 -5.48 1.50
N LEU A 372 -7.35 -5.35 0.17
CA LEU A 372 -8.61 -5.06 -0.53
C LEU A 372 -9.72 -6.08 -0.28
N TRP A 373 -9.37 -7.36 -0.11
CA TRP A 373 -10.32 -8.45 0.18
C TRP A 373 -10.80 -8.50 1.63
N LYS A 374 -10.42 -7.51 2.45
CA LYS A 374 -10.89 -7.35 3.81
C LYS A 374 -11.57 -6.01 3.99
N THR A 375 -12.42 -5.96 5.02
CA THR A 375 -12.94 -4.70 5.55
C THR A 375 -11.77 -3.78 5.90
N PRO A 376 -11.84 -2.48 5.56
CA PRO A 376 -10.87 -1.50 5.98
C PRO A 376 -10.62 -1.55 7.50
N PHE A 377 -9.44 -1.09 7.92
CA PHE A 377 -9.19 -0.84 9.33
C PHE A 377 -10.06 0.33 9.79
N MET A 378 -10.95 0.10 10.74
CA MET A 378 -11.81 1.15 11.29
C MET A 378 -11.13 1.76 12.51
N ALA A 379 -10.98 3.08 12.55
CA ALA A 379 -10.62 3.81 13.76
C ALA A 379 -11.52 5.04 13.87
N PHE A 380 -12.25 5.13 14.99
CA PHE A 380 -13.20 6.21 15.29
C PHE A 380 -14.18 6.42 14.13
N GLU A 381 -14.82 5.34 13.69
CA GLU A 381 -15.79 5.28 12.59
C GLU A 381 -15.24 5.67 11.19
N HIS A 382 -13.94 5.93 11.07
CA HIS A 382 -13.30 6.21 9.79
C HIS A 382 -12.59 4.97 9.23
N PRO A 383 -12.83 4.60 7.95
CA PRO A 383 -12.16 3.49 7.30
C PRO A 383 -10.78 3.92 6.76
N TYR A 384 -9.76 3.15 7.09
CA TYR A 384 -8.42 3.35 6.56
C TYR A 384 -7.89 2.12 5.80
N ARG A 385 -7.16 2.40 4.73
CA ARG A 385 -6.31 1.44 4.01
C ARG A 385 -4.87 1.96 3.97
N GLY A 386 -3.92 1.03 3.95
CA GLY A 386 -2.50 1.34 3.99
C GLY A 386 -2.04 2.00 5.30
N CYS A 387 -2.74 1.78 6.41
CA CYS A 387 -2.35 2.28 7.75
C CYS A 387 -1.23 1.46 8.38
N TYR A 388 -1.13 0.20 8.00
CA TYR A 388 -0.04 -0.72 8.30
C TYR A 388 0.28 -1.52 7.05
N ASP A 389 1.40 -2.23 7.05
CA ASP A 389 1.74 -3.21 6.02
C ASP A 389 2.75 -4.23 6.53
N ILE A 390 2.93 -5.30 5.75
CA ILE A 390 4.14 -6.09 5.79
C ILE A 390 4.92 -5.78 4.52
N ARG A 391 6.20 -5.44 4.69
CA ARG A 391 7.14 -5.37 3.57
C ARG A 391 8.34 -6.24 3.84
N LEU A 392 8.82 -6.86 2.78
CA LEU A 392 10.02 -7.68 2.79
C LEU A 392 10.96 -7.15 1.72
N VAL A 393 12.25 -7.18 2.01
CA VAL A 393 13.29 -6.73 1.09
C VAL A 393 14.35 -7.80 0.98
N ARG A 394 14.79 -8.01 -0.26
CA ARG A 394 15.94 -8.81 -0.59
C ARG A 394 16.92 -7.95 -1.39
N ILE A 395 18.14 -7.87 -0.90
CA ILE A 395 19.21 -7.00 -1.43
C ILE A 395 19.99 -7.70 -2.55
N GLU A 396 20.06 -9.03 -2.52
CA GLU A 396 20.76 -9.89 -3.49
C GLU A 396 20.04 -11.24 -3.67
N GLY A 397 20.37 -11.99 -4.73
CA GLY A 397 19.75 -13.29 -5.02
C GLY A 397 18.52 -13.20 -5.95
N PRO A 398 17.64 -14.22 -5.96
CA PRO A 398 16.49 -14.27 -6.87
C PRO A 398 15.37 -13.32 -6.43
N ALA A 399 14.63 -12.79 -7.41
CA ALA A 399 13.43 -12.03 -7.14
C ALA A 399 12.40 -12.86 -6.34
N PHE A 400 11.65 -12.18 -5.47
CA PHE A 400 10.53 -12.79 -4.77
C PHE A 400 9.51 -13.39 -5.74
N ASP A 401 8.94 -14.51 -5.33
CA ASP A 401 7.94 -15.27 -6.04
C ASP A 401 6.56 -15.18 -5.35
N ARG A 402 5.66 -16.05 -5.82
CA ARG A 402 4.27 -16.09 -5.35
C ARG A 402 4.12 -16.72 -3.97
N ARG A 403 4.97 -17.68 -3.60
CA ARG A 403 4.97 -18.31 -2.27
C ARG A 403 5.36 -17.26 -1.23
N GLU A 404 6.40 -16.49 -1.51
CA GLU A 404 6.87 -15.45 -0.58
C GLU A 404 5.84 -14.31 -0.43
N LEU A 405 5.10 -14.00 -1.50
CA LEU A 405 3.94 -13.09 -1.42
C LEU A 405 2.84 -13.61 -0.49
N GLN A 406 2.58 -14.92 -0.51
CA GLN A 406 1.59 -15.54 0.38
C GLN A 406 2.03 -15.48 1.84
N ILE A 407 3.31 -15.74 2.11
CA ILE A 407 3.89 -15.59 3.45
C ILE A 407 3.68 -14.16 3.96
N ALA A 408 4.02 -13.16 3.15
CA ALA A 408 3.78 -11.75 3.50
C ALA A 408 2.30 -11.44 3.71
N ALA A 409 1.39 -12.06 2.92
CA ALA A 409 -0.05 -11.88 3.06
C ALA A 409 -0.61 -12.52 4.34
N CYS A 410 -0.13 -13.69 4.74
CA CYS A 410 -0.44 -14.30 6.03
C CYS A 410 -0.04 -13.38 7.19
N HIS A 411 1.20 -12.88 7.18
CA HIS A 411 1.68 -11.98 8.22
C HIS A 411 0.94 -10.64 8.23
N ALA A 412 0.52 -10.13 7.07
CA ALA A 412 -0.33 -8.95 6.99
C ALA A 412 -1.72 -9.20 7.61
N ASN A 413 -2.25 -10.43 7.52
CA ASN A 413 -3.50 -10.82 8.19
C ASN A 413 -3.34 -10.94 9.71
N ILE A 414 -2.18 -11.40 10.19
CA ILE A 414 -1.85 -11.39 11.63
C ILE A 414 -1.74 -9.95 12.14
N MET A 415 -1.03 -9.09 11.41
CA MET A 415 -0.91 -7.66 11.73
C MET A 415 -2.27 -6.94 11.70
N ASP A 416 -3.16 -7.32 10.78
CA ASP A 416 -4.55 -6.83 10.69
C ASP A 416 -5.35 -7.17 11.95
N ALA A 417 -5.25 -8.41 12.46
CA ALA A 417 -5.91 -8.82 13.69
C ALA A 417 -5.39 -8.02 14.90
N PHE A 418 -4.06 -7.91 15.05
CA PHE A 418 -3.43 -7.10 16.08
C PHE A 418 -3.96 -5.65 16.09
N TRP A 419 -3.92 -4.96 14.94
CA TRP A 419 -4.35 -3.56 14.89
C TRP A 419 -5.84 -3.38 15.16
N LYS A 420 -6.69 -4.24 14.60
CA LYS A 420 -8.15 -4.18 14.83
C LYS A 420 -8.47 -4.41 16.30
N THR A 421 -7.86 -5.41 16.93
CA THR A 421 -8.07 -5.68 18.36
C THR A 421 -7.55 -4.55 19.23
N LEU A 422 -6.36 -4.01 18.95
CA LEU A 422 -5.81 -2.89 19.70
C LEU A 422 -6.74 -1.66 19.62
N GLN A 423 -7.25 -1.35 18.42
CA GLN A 423 -8.19 -0.24 18.24
C GLN A 423 -9.52 -0.46 18.97
N GLN A 424 -10.06 -1.68 18.94
CA GLN A 424 -11.27 -2.04 19.69
C GLN A 424 -11.06 -1.87 21.20
N CYS A 425 -9.91 -2.27 21.74
CA CYS A 425 -9.56 -2.03 23.14
C CYS A 425 -9.52 -0.52 23.45
N ILE A 426 -8.90 0.28 22.60
CA ILE A 426 -8.79 1.74 22.80
C ILE A 426 -10.18 2.38 22.79
N GLU A 427 -11.05 2.02 21.85
CA GLU A 427 -12.42 2.56 21.79
C GLU A 427 -13.28 2.09 22.97
N GLY A 428 -13.10 0.85 23.42
CA GLY A 428 -13.85 0.30 24.55
C GLY A 428 -13.47 0.86 25.93
N TYR A 429 -12.23 1.30 26.10
CA TYR A 429 -11.70 1.80 27.38
C TYR A 429 -11.40 3.32 27.41
N GLY A 430 -11.65 4.05 26.33
CA GLY A 430 -11.48 5.49 26.23
C GLY A 430 -10.04 5.94 25.92
N ILE A 431 -9.71 7.20 26.23
CA ILE A 431 -8.49 7.90 25.72
C ILE A 431 -7.16 7.32 26.26
N THR A 432 -7.18 6.41 27.23
CA THR A 432 -5.94 5.77 27.72
C THR A 432 -5.40 4.82 26.66
N THR A 433 -4.43 5.29 25.87
CA THR A 433 -3.85 4.52 24.77
C THR A 433 -2.36 4.25 25.02
N PRO A 434 -1.86 3.08 24.59
CA PRO A 434 -0.43 2.85 24.53
C PRO A 434 0.24 3.77 23.50
N VAL A 435 1.41 4.27 23.87
CA VAL A 435 2.30 4.98 22.95
C VAL A 435 3.40 4.02 22.53
N ILE A 436 3.59 3.84 21.23
CA ILE A 436 4.70 3.05 20.69
C ILE A 436 5.96 3.93 20.70
N THR A 437 6.78 3.76 21.73
CA THR A 437 8.03 4.50 21.96
C THR A 437 9.24 3.86 21.29
N ALA A 438 9.15 2.59 20.86
CA ALA A 438 10.19 1.89 20.11
C ALA A 438 10.40 2.45 18.69
N TYR A 439 11.45 1.97 18.00
CA TYR A 439 11.74 2.32 16.60
C TYR A 439 12.01 3.81 16.35
N THR A 440 12.55 4.49 17.35
CA THR A 440 13.10 5.85 17.21
C THR A 440 14.51 5.77 16.65
N LYS A 441 15.09 6.92 16.32
CA LYS A 441 16.52 7.02 16.00
C LYS A 441 17.39 6.35 17.08
N GLU A 442 17.13 6.69 18.35
CA GLU A 442 17.86 6.15 19.50
C GLU A 442 17.72 4.63 19.61
N TRP A 443 16.53 4.08 19.34
CA TRP A 443 16.30 2.63 19.34
C TRP A 443 17.19 1.90 18.31
N TYR A 444 17.35 2.47 17.12
CA TYR A 444 18.26 1.93 16.10
C TYR A 444 19.74 2.13 16.45
N GLU A 445 20.12 3.31 16.97
CA GLU A 445 21.50 3.64 17.33
C GLU A 445 22.02 2.82 18.51
N THR A 446 21.17 2.56 19.50
CA THR A 446 21.47 1.73 20.68
C THR A 446 21.33 0.22 20.40
N LEU A 447 21.03 -0.16 19.17
CA LEU A 447 20.92 -1.55 18.71
C LEU A 447 19.87 -2.38 19.45
N GLN A 448 18.79 -1.78 19.97
CA GLN A 448 17.72 -2.51 20.68
C GLN A 448 17.03 -3.55 19.79
N TRP A 449 17.06 -3.38 18.47
CA TRP A 449 16.63 -4.40 17.51
C TRP A 449 17.37 -5.74 17.66
N LYS A 450 18.59 -5.75 18.23
CA LYS A 450 19.33 -7.00 18.49
C LYS A 450 18.64 -7.85 19.53
N GLU A 451 18.08 -7.24 20.57
CA GLU A 451 17.34 -7.97 21.59
C GLU A 451 16.09 -8.62 21.00
N ALA A 452 15.40 -7.90 20.10
CA ALA A 452 14.25 -8.43 19.38
C ALA A 452 14.60 -9.68 18.56
N ILE A 453 15.72 -9.68 17.83
CA ILE A 453 16.15 -10.87 17.06
C ILE A 453 16.75 -11.97 17.95
N GLN A 454 17.56 -11.63 18.96
CA GLN A 454 18.28 -12.60 19.79
C GLN A 454 17.35 -13.34 20.75
N THR A 455 16.42 -12.62 21.40
CA THR A 455 15.38 -13.23 22.25
C THR A 455 14.56 -14.26 21.46
N GLN A 456 14.38 -14.01 20.17
CA GLN A 456 13.61 -14.86 19.26
C GLN A 456 14.45 -16.00 18.63
N MET A 457 15.79 -15.88 18.56
CA MET A 457 16.69 -16.94 18.08
C MET A 457 17.10 -17.94 19.16
N VAL A 458 17.48 -17.45 20.35
CA VAL A 458 18.01 -18.30 21.45
C VAL A 458 16.95 -19.31 21.92
N ARG A 459 15.67 -18.94 21.89
CA ARG A 459 14.57 -19.81 22.34
C ARG A 459 14.22 -20.93 21.36
N ASN A 460 14.44 -20.72 20.05
CA ASN A 460 14.25 -21.78 19.05
C ASN A 460 15.37 -22.82 19.09
N TYR A 461 16.61 -22.40 19.40
CA TYR A 461 17.73 -23.33 19.54
C TYR A 461 17.50 -24.35 20.68
N PHE A 462 16.88 -23.93 21.78
CA PHE A 462 16.49 -24.85 22.86
C PHE A 462 15.32 -25.77 22.49
N ALA A 463 14.32 -25.27 21.75
CA ALA A 463 13.18 -26.08 21.28
C ALA A 463 13.61 -27.17 20.26
N GLU A 464 14.56 -26.84 19.36
CA GLU A 464 15.12 -27.81 18.41
C GLU A 464 16.00 -28.86 19.09
N THR A 465 16.75 -28.50 20.15
CA THR A 465 17.54 -29.48 20.92
C THR A 465 16.70 -30.39 21.80
N GLU A 466 15.54 -29.95 22.31
CA GLU A 466 14.62 -30.79 23.08
C GLU A 466 13.80 -31.74 22.18
N GLY A 467 13.59 -31.39 20.90
CA GLY A 467 12.95 -32.27 19.91
C GLY A 467 13.82 -33.40 19.38
N VAL A 468 15.14 -33.37 19.61
CA VAL A 468 16.10 -34.42 19.22
C VAL A 468 16.33 -35.44 20.35
N GLN A 469 15.72 -35.24 21.53
CA GLN A 469 15.78 -36.17 22.68
C GLN A 469 14.42 -36.79 23.08
N LYS A 470 13.46 -36.92 22.15
CA LYS A 470 12.27 -37.75 22.35
C LYS A 470 12.13 -38.85 21.32
#